data_AF-A0A7S8EY35-F1
#
_entry.id   AF-A0A7S8EY35-F1
#
_cell.length_a   1.000
_cell.length_b   1.000
_cell.length_c   1.000
_cell.angle_alpha   90.00
_cell.angle_beta   90.00
_cell.angle_gamma   90.00
#
_symmetry.space_group_name_H-M   'P 1'
#
loop_
_entity.id
_entity.type
_entity.pdbx_description
1 polymer ?
#
loop_
_entity_poly.entity_id
_entity_poly.type
_entity_poly.pdbx_seq_one_letter_code
_entity_poly.pdbx_strand_id
1 'polypeptide(L)'
;MDLSRKPDPLPRSRGSFGLNSLGLADFSGNVWEWTSTCYVRTTLAADGSGVASRSTIAASKEGLHRAYMSNFVSDGKSGGCAVGTHPDNLGFRLVRDQRGWVNRILRYLGIV
;
A
#
# COMPACT_ATOMS: atom_id res chain seq x y z
N MET A 1 -2.90 18.43 0.80
CA MET A 1 -1.59 17.92 0.38
C MET A 1 -0.62 19.07 0.34
N ASP A 2 0.49 18.97 1.05
CA ASP A 2 1.54 20.00 1.03
C ASP A 2 2.48 19.73 -0.17
N LEU A 3 2.32 20.52 -1.24
CA LEU A 3 3.18 20.44 -2.43
C LEU A 3 4.57 21.06 -2.17
N SER A 4 4.74 21.79 -1.06
CA SER A 4 5.94 22.51 -0.64
C SER A 4 6.88 21.67 0.22
N ARG A 5 6.59 20.38 0.42
CA ARG A 5 7.37 19.50 1.30
C ARG A 5 8.84 19.49 0.88
N LYS A 6 9.74 19.82 1.80
CA LYS A 6 11.19 19.65 1.59
C LYS A 6 11.53 18.16 1.47
N PRO A 7 12.45 17.77 0.58
CA PRO A 7 12.97 16.41 0.53
C PRO A 7 13.50 15.97 1.91
N ASP A 8 13.21 14.73 2.29
CA ASP A 8 13.72 14.04 3.47
C ASP A 8 14.27 12.67 3.04
N PRO A 9 15.47 12.66 2.43
CA PRO A 9 16.03 11.48 1.77
C PRO A 9 16.51 10.41 2.74
N LEU A 10 16.60 10.71 4.04
CA LEU A 10 17.05 9.76 5.05
C LEU A 10 15.85 9.33 5.89
N PRO A 11 15.48 8.04 5.90
CA PRO A 11 14.46 7.53 6.80
C PRO A 11 14.80 7.88 8.25
N ARG A 12 13.83 8.41 8.98
CA ARG A 12 13.97 8.70 10.39
C ARG A 12 13.84 7.41 11.21
N SER A 13 14.27 7.48 12.47
CA SER A 13 14.06 6.39 13.42
C SER A 13 12.57 6.08 13.58
N ARG A 14 12.27 4.81 13.86
CA ARG A 14 10.90 4.32 14.04
C ARG A 14 10.17 5.12 15.12
N GLY A 15 8.92 5.49 14.85
CA GLY A 15 8.07 6.31 15.73
C GLY A 15 8.17 7.81 15.51
N SER A 16 9.08 8.29 14.66
CA SER A 16 9.27 9.73 14.40
C SER A 16 8.04 10.43 13.81
N PHE A 17 7.12 9.68 13.22
CA PHE A 17 5.89 10.20 12.64
C PHE A 17 4.63 9.89 13.50
N GLY A 18 4.85 9.44 14.74
CA GLY A 18 3.80 9.18 15.72
C GLY A 18 3.12 7.82 15.58
N LEU A 19 2.22 7.56 16.52
CA LEU A 19 1.41 6.34 16.60
C LEU A 19 -0.05 6.68 16.26
N ASN A 20 -0.73 5.77 15.57
CA ASN A 20 -2.18 5.83 15.45
C ASN A 20 -2.87 5.20 16.69
N SER A 21 -4.20 5.25 16.73
CA SER A 21 -5.03 4.68 17.81
C SER A 21 -4.90 3.16 17.99
N LEU A 22 -4.30 2.46 17.03
CA LEU A 22 -4.03 1.02 17.07
C LEU A 22 -2.57 0.71 17.49
N GLY A 23 -1.79 1.73 17.86
CA GLY A 23 -0.39 1.58 18.26
C GLY A 23 0.56 1.32 17.09
N LEU A 24 0.16 1.62 15.86
CA LEU A 24 1.03 1.48 14.69
C LEU A 24 1.79 2.78 14.44
N ALA A 25 3.12 2.66 14.36
CA ALA A 25 4.01 3.78 14.10
C ALA A 25 4.15 4.10 12.62
N ASP A 26 4.36 5.39 12.34
CA ASP A 26 4.86 5.94 11.08
C ASP A 26 3.96 5.80 9.85
N PHE A 27 2.64 5.64 10.03
CA PHE A 27 1.70 5.62 8.90
C PHE A 27 1.61 6.97 8.13
N SER A 28 1.99 8.07 8.76
CA SER A 28 1.94 9.41 8.18
C SER A 28 3.24 9.85 7.49
N GLY A 29 4.26 8.99 7.38
CA GLY A 29 5.50 9.37 6.71
C GLY A 29 6.62 8.34 6.78
N ASN A 30 7.86 8.81 6.71
CA ASN A 30 9.09 8.01 6.62
C ASN A 30 9.29 7.33 5.25
N VAL A 31 8.37 6.45 4.85
CA VAL A 31 8.42 5.68 3.61
C VAL A 31 7.03 5.56 3.00
N TRP A 32 6.96 5.30 1.70
CA TRP A 32 5.79 4.63 1.15
C TRP A 32 5.88 3.12 1.35
N GLU A 33 4.80 2.52 1.81
CA GLU A 33 4.70 1.10 2.07
C GLU A 33 4.02 0.38 0.89
N TRP A 34 4.73 -0.59 0.30
CA TRP A 34 4.14 -1.49 -0.69
C TRP A 34 3.01 -2.31 -0.09
N THR A 35 1.94 -2.48 -0.86
CA THR A 35 0.83 -3.38 -0.52
C THR A 35 0.71 -4.50 -1.55
N SER A 36 0.09 -5.62 -1.15
CA SER A 36 -0.26 -6.69 -2.08
C SER A 36 -1.47 -6.35 -2.96
N THR A 37 -2.07 -5.16 -2.77
CA THR A 37 -3.27 -4.74 -3.49
C THR A 37 -2.90 -4.05 -4.79
N CYS A 38 -3.50 -4.51 -5.88
CA CYS A 38 -3.32 -3.88 -7.19
C CYS A 38 -4.34 -2.76 -7.43
N TYR A 39 -3.91 -1.71 -8.11
CA TYR A 39 -4.81 -0.77 -8.77
C TYR A 39 -5.47 -1.46 -9.95
N VAL A 40 -6.81 -1.55 -9.89
CA VAL A 40 -7.64 -2.20 -10.91
C VAL A 40 -8.49 -1.14 -11.59
N ARG A 41 -8.32 -1.01 -12.90
CA ARG A 41 -9.27 -0.27 -13.73
C ARG A 41 -10.49 -1.17 -13.99
N THR A 42 -11.66 -0.68 -13.62
CA THR A 42 -12.93 -1.38 -13.82
C THR A 42 -13.77 -0.60 -14.83
N THR A 43 -14.23 -1.27 -15.87
CA THR A 43 -15.21 -0.70 -16.83
C THR A 43 -16.58 -1.25 -16.48
N LEU A 44 -17.56 -0.35 -16.30
CA LEU A 44 -18.94 -0.74 -16.05
C LEU A 44 -19.66 -0.99 -17.38
N ALA A 45 -20.59 -1.95 -17.38
CA ALA A 45 -21.44 -2.21 -18.53
C ALA A 45 -22.42 -1.05 -18.75
N ALA A 46 -22.66 -0.69 -20.01
CA ALA A 46 -23.50 0.45 -20.37
C ALA A 46 -24.98 0.28 -19.96
N ASP A 47 -25.43 -0.97 -19.82
CA ASP A 47 -26.78 -1.35 -19.40
C ASP A 47 -26.95 -1.42 -17.86
N GLY A 48 -25.90 -1.11 -17.10
CA GLY A 48 -25.93 -1.17 -15.64
C GLY A 48 -25.90 -2.58 -15.05
N SER A 49 -25.70 -3.63 -15.87
CA SER A 49 -25.63 -5.03 -15.41
C SER A 49 -24.43 -5.34 -14.53
N GLY A 50 -23.48 -4.40 -14.41
CA GLY A 50 -22.34 -4.49 -13.49
C GLY A 50 -21.01 -4.22 -14.19
N VAL A 51 -20.04 -5.11 -13.98
CA VAL A 51 -18.66 -4.95 -14.46
C VAL A 51 -18.48 -5.63 -15.81
N ALA A 52 -18.18 -4.84 -16.85
CA ALA A 52 -17.87 -5.34 -18.18
C ALA A 52 -16.43 -5.85 -18.29
N SER A 53 -15.46 -5.19 -17.63
CA SER A 53 -14.07 -5.62 -17.63
C SER A 53 -13.29 -5.11 -16.42
N ARG A 54 -12.22 -5.85 -16.07
CA ARG A 54 -11.22 -5.45 -15.07
C ARG A 54 -9.81 -5.66 -15.63
N SER A 55 -8.93 -4.70 -15.36
CA SER A 55 -7.52 -4.81 -15.71
C SER A 55 -6.65 -4.32 -14.56
N THR A 56 -5.69 -5.14 -14.16
CA THR A 56 -4.68 -4.80 -13.17
C THR A 56 -3.57 -3.99 -13.84
N ILE A 57 -3.22 -2.85 -13.25
CA ILE A 57 -2.27 -1.91 -13.87
C ILE A 57 -0.97 -1.82 -13.07
N ALA A 58 -1.06 -1.63 -11.75
CA ALA A 58 0.08 -1.32 -10.89
C ALA A 58 -0.18 -1.79 -9.47
N ALA A 59 0.87 -2.02 -8.68
CA ALA A 59 0.70 -2.24 -7.24
C ALA A 59 0.46 -0.90 -6.53
N SER A 60 -0.33 -0.95 -5.46
CA SER A 60 -0.65 0.22 -4.66
C SER A 60 0.35 0.39 -3.53
N LYS A 61 0.63 1.65 -3.19
CA LYS A 61 1.42 2.05 -2.04
C LYS A 61 0.60 2.95 -1.13
N GLU A 62 0.84 2.82 0.15
CA GLU A 62 0.19 3.61 1.20
C GLU A 62 1.24 4.33 2.07
N GLY A 63 0.77 5.25 2.92
CA GLY A 63 1.59 6.09 3.79
C GLY A 63 0.94 7.46 3.91
N LEU A 64 1.74 8.53 3.75
CA LEU A 64 1.24 9.91 3.79
C LEU A 64 0.07 10.15 2.80
N HIS A 65 0.13 9.57 1.61
CA HIS A 65 -0.95 9.55 0.63
C HIS A 65 -0.78 8.34 -0.29
N ARG A 66 -1.89 7.88 -0.91
CA ARG A 66 -1.90 6.74 -1.84
C ARG A 66 -1.14 7.07 -3.12
N ALA A 67 -0.40 6.08 -3.61
CA ALA A 67 0.28 6.12 -4.90
C ALA A 67 0.21 4.75 -5.61
N TYR A 68 0.41 4.76 -6.93
CA TYR A 68 0.44 3.56 -7.76
C TYR A 68 1.77 3.46 -8.48
N MET A 69 2.38 2.27 -8.46
CA MET A 69 3.66 2.05 -9.12
C MET A 69 3.76 0.66 -9.74
N SER A 70 4.44 0.57 -10.87
CA SER A 70 4.78 -0.72 -11.47
C SER A 70 5.76 -1.49 -10.58
N ASN A 71 5.60 -2.82 -10.50
CA ASN A 71 6.47 -3.70 -9.72
C ASN A 71 7.93 -3.71 -10.22
N PHE A 72 8.17 -3.22 -11.44
CA PHE A 72 9.50 -3.18 -12.04
C PHE A 72 10.30 -1.92 -11.70
N VAL A 73 9.68 -0.92 -11.05
CA VAL A 73 10.39 0.29 -10.63
C VAL A 73 10.72 0.19 -9.15
N SER A 74 11.95 0.54 -8.77
CA SER A 74 12.41 0.58 -7.38
C SER A 74 12.57 2.00 -6.86
N ASP A 75 12.70 2.99 -7.75
CA ASP A 75 12.75 4.40 -7.38
C ASP A 75 11.34 4.98 -7.19
N GLY A 76 11.02 5.32 -5.94
CA GLY A 76 9.75 5.93 -5.57
C GLY A 76 9.51 7.30 -6.18
N LYS A 77 10.58 8.03 -6.53
CA LYS A 77 10.54 9.38 -7.08
C LYS A 77 10.14 9.43 -8.55
N SER A 78 10.57 8.44 -9.34
CA SER A 78 10.44 8.45 -10.81
C SER A 78 9.46 7.40 -11.36
N GLY A 79 8.96 6.48 -10.52
CA GLY A 79 8.20 5.33 -11.00
C GLY A 79 6.68 5.37 -10.92
N GLY A 80 6.09 6.28 -10.14
CA GLY A 80 4.70 6.18 -9.71
C GLY A 80 3.84 7.40 -9.99
N CYS A 81 2.52 7.18 -10.08
CA CYS A 81 1.52 8.24 -10.08
C CYS A 81 1.00 8.43 -8.65
N ALA A 82 1.07 9.64 -8.13
CA ALA A 82 0.66 9.97 -6.78
C ALA A 82 -0.06 11.32 -6.73
N VAL A 83 -0.88 11.50 -5.69
CA VAL A 83 -1.57 12.77 -5.44
C VAL A 83 -0.73 13.60 -4.47
N GLY A 84 0.23 14.38 -5.00
CA GLY A 84 1.14 15.22 -4.21
C GLY A 84 2.62 14.84 -4.29
N THR A 85 3.45 15.50 -3.49
CA THR A 85 4.91 15.31 -3.49
C THR A 85 5.27 13.97 -2.87
N HIS A 86 5.95 13.12 -3.64
CA HIS A 86 6.39 11.80 -3.18
C HIS A 86 7.26 11.89 -1.91
N PRO A 87 7.19 10.91 -0.98
CA PRO A 87 8.27 10.65 -0.04
C PRO A 87 9.51 10.18 -0.80
N ASP A 88 10.68 10.38 -0.21
CA ASP A 88 11.96 10.05 -0.88
C ASP A 88 12.34 8.57 -0.73
N ASN A 89 11.58 7.80 0.07
CA ASN A 89 11.92 6.44 0.46
C ASN A 89 10.76 5.46 0.19
N LEU A 90 11.10 4.23 -0.19
CA LEU A 90 10.18 3.10 -0.30
C LEU A 90 10.50 2.02 0.73
N GLY A 91 9.46 1.38 1.24
CA GLY A 91 9.57 0.29 2.18
C GLY A 91 8.34 -0.61 2.14
N PHE A 92 8.17 -1.41 3.18
CA PHE A 92 7.04 -2.30 3.35
C PHE A 92 6.84 -2.59 4.84
N ARG A 93 5.66 -3.09 5.17
CA ARG A 93 5.32 -3.59 6.48
C ARG A 93 4.85 -5.03 6.37
N LEU A 94 5.32 -5.87 7.28
CA LEU A 94 4.89 -7.24 7.37
C LEU A 94 3.53 -7.31 8.07
N VAL A 95 2.59 -8.01 7.45
CA VAL A 95 1.30 -8.35 8.05
C VAL A 95 1.28 -9.85 8.24
N ARG A 96 0.94 -10.29 9.45
CA ARG A 96 0.78 -11.71 9.78
C ARG A 96 -0.68 -11.99 10.07
N ASP A 97 -1.22 -12.97 9.35
CA ASP A 97 -2.55 -13.48 9.63
C ASP A 97 -2.57 -14.18 11.00
N GLN A 98 -3.47 -13.75 11.88
CA GLN A 98 -3.72 -14.36 13.18
C GLN A 98 -4.80 -15.45 13.10
N ARG A 99 -4.87 -16.20 12.00
CA ARG A 99 -5.60 -17.48 11.96
C ARG A 99 -5.25 -18.29 13.20
N GLY A 100 -6.23 -18.40 14.09
CA GLY A 100 -6.12 -19.12 15.35
C GLY A 100 -5.67 -20.55 15.10
N TRP A 101 -5.10 -21.18 16.13
CA TRP A 101 -4.61 -22.56 16.06
C TRP A 101 -5.61 -23.55 15.43
N VAL A 102 -6.91 -23.36 15.68
CA VAL A 102 -8.01 -24.11 15.04
C VAL A 102 -7.93 -24.03 13.52
N ASN A 103 -7.79 -22.85 12.93
CA ASN A 103 -7.75 -22.67 11.48
C ASN A 103 -6.48 -23.28 10.86
N ARG A 104 -5.36 -23.31 11.61
CA ARG A 104 -4.16 -24.07 11.20
C ARG A 104 -4.40 -25.58 11.22
N ILE A 105 -5.06 -26.10 12.26
CA ILE A 105 -5.40 -27.53 12.38
C ILE A 105 -6.39 -27.94 11.29
N LEU A 106 -7.43 -27.13 11.06
CA LEU A 106 -8.42 -27.37 10.01
C LEU A 106 -7.75 -27.40 8.62
N ARG A 107 -6.79 -26.51 8.35
CA ARG A 107 -5.96 -26.56 7.14
C ARG A 107 -5.10 -27.81 7.04
N TYR A 108 -4.45 -28.21 8.13
CA TYR A 108 -3.64 -29.42 8.16
C TYR A 108 -4.47 -30.68 7.91
N LEU A 109 -5.71 -30.70 8.39
CA LEU A 109 -6.68 -31.79 8.20
C LEU A 109 -7.49 -31.68 6.89
N GLY A 110 -7.26 -30.65 6.07
CA GLY A 110 -7.95 -30.46 4.78
C GLY A 110 -9.43 -30.05 4.88
N ILE A 111 -9.87 -29.53 6.03
CA ILE A 111 -11.25 -29.11 6.28
C ILE A 111 -11.51 -27.68 5.76
N VAL A 112 -10.47 -26.84 5.68
CA VAL A 112 -10.50 -25.45 5.16
C VAL A 112 -9.22 -25.14 4.38
#